data_AF-A0A0N5B6V8-F1
#
_entry.id   AF-A0A0N5B6V8-F1
#
_cell.length_a   1.000
_cell.length_b   1.000
_cell.length_c   1.000
_cell.angle_alpha   90.00
_cell.angle_beta   90.00
_cell.angle_gamma   90.00
#
_symmetry.space_group_name_H-M   'P 1'
#
loop_
_entity.id
_entity.type
_entity.pdbx_description
1 polymer ?
#
loop_
_entity_poly.entity_id
_entity_poly.type
_entity_poly.pdbx_seq_one_letter_code
_entity_poly.pdbx_strand_id
1 'polypeptide(L)'
;MNGFILILYSYAFFSVSSQVSRLEIEEALLRNVTASRSLLEYLDLDVNPCDNFYKFSCGEWIKFYQKIFGSQKNITIRNGIIKFDIFLEEFEEGKLNNQSKAINNIYNLRRQCNELPEAKIAKCQSEISKFGKYALGVVFINNIRLRSLKTDEYNKIEDMAARIKDEFKLLIDEKKDIFDEEARNNFLFKLDKMKFKKDIYLQDSSYVEFMEFCYKIILKKFESKPIQYVLDFSRNLGKNTLKGDDKWNRCIKTLLRADKYIGSNVYPNAYYYSKENSFSINADSLNEPSFSLYYPMSLNYGYVGATIGHEITHAFDNENYNRTLKGDNKNEFNVTQMSVKNWEEKIKCFVEQYGMQKESITNIKINGILTLSENIADNGGLKLAHRAYMKWLQNNGGEDIEVPGFEKFTNEQLLFISFGRKFCEYSSKDRLEEQIKTDEHTPSEIRTNVALSNYKPFSDAFNCPVNSKMNPEDKCELWKIQNQF
;
A
#
# COMPACT_ATOMS: atom_id res chain seq x y z
N MET A 1 29.10 56.37 4.12
CA MET A 1 29.25 54.99 3.61
C MET A 1 28.27 54.01 4.30
N ASN A 2 27.03 54.41 4.62
CA ASN A 2 26.04 53.55 5.31
C ASN A 2 24.64 53.51 4.63
N GLY A 3 24.45 54.12 3.46
CA GLY A 3 23.16 54.13 2.76
C GLY A 3 22.94 52.96 1.79
N PHE A 4 24.01 52.35 1.28
CA PHE A 4 23.92 51.28 0.26
C PHE A 4 23.77 49.86 0.84
N ILE A 5 24.12 49.64 2.11
CA ILE A 5 24.02 48.31 2.76
C ILE A 5 22.57 48.01 3.19
N LEU A 6 21.79 49.02 3.59
CA LEU A 6 20.37 48.84 3.99
C LEU A 6 19.42 48.54 2.81
N ILE A 7 19.75 49.00 1.59
CA ILE A 7 18.94 48.74 0.38
C ILE A 7 19.14 47.30 -0.12
N LEU A 8 20.35 46.74 0.02
CA LEU A 8 20.63 45.33 -0.34
C LEU A 8 19.98 44.34 0.64
N TYR A 9 19.96 44.63 1.95
CA TYR A 9 19.26 43.79 2.92
C TYR A 9 17.74 43.83 2.73
N SER A 10 17.14 44.98 2.44
CA SER A 10 15.70 45.06 2.16
C SER A 10 15.31 44.35 0.86
N TYR A 11 16.07 44.48 -0.23
CA TYR A 11 15.82 43.71 -1.46
C TYR A 11 16.04 42.21 -1.30
N ALA A 12 17.02 41.76 -0.50
CA ALA A 12 17.22 40.35 -0.18
C ALA A 12 16.07 39.79 0.68
N PHE A 13 15.57 40.55 1.66
CA PHE A 13 14.41 40.13 2.47
C PHE A 13 13.10 40.13 1.66
N PHE A 14 12.88 41.10 0.78
CA PHE A 14 11.70 41.13 -0.10
C PHE A 14 11.73 40.03 -1.18
N SER A 15 12.90 39.72 -1.75
CA SER A 15 13.04 38.64 -2.73
C SER A 15 12.89 37.25 -2.09
N VAL A 16 13.52 37.00 -0.94
CA VAL A 16 13.33 35.75 -0.18
C VAL A 16 11.89 35.59 0.29
N SER A 17 11.25 36.65 0.82
CA SER A 17 9.83 36.64 1.22
C SER A 17 8.88 36.37 0.03
N SER A 18 9.15 36.95 -1.14
CA SER A 18 8.36 36.70 -2.37
C SER A 18 8.51 35.27 -2.92
N GLN A 19 9.67 34.64 -2.70
CA GLN A 19 9.97 33.29 -3.17
C GLN A 19 9.45 32.24 -2.19
N VAL A 20 9.52 32.50 -0.89
CA VAL A 20 8.89 31.70 0.17
C VAL A 20 7.37 31.73 0.04
N SER A 21 6.76 32.91 -0.14
CA SER A 21 5.30 33.03 -0.37
C SER A 21 4.85 32.36 -1.67
N ARG A 22 5.66 32.41 -2.74
CA ARG A 22 5.36 31.69 -3.99
C ARG A 22 5.46 30.18 -3.83
N LEU A 23 6.46 29.68 -3.11
CA LEU A 23 6.58 28.25 -2.76
C LEU A 23 5.43 27.79 -1.88
N GLU A 24 5.01 28.59 -0.90
CA GLU A 24 3.85 28.31 -0.05
C GLU A 24 2.53 28.28 -0.86
N ILE A 25 2.37 29.18 -1.83
CA ILE A 25 1.21 29.19 -2.75
C ILE A 25 1.24 27.99 -3.70
N GLU A 26 2.39 27.65 -4.30
CA GLU A 26 2.52 26.46 -5.15
C GLU A 26 2.29 25.17 -4.35
N GLU A 27 2.75 25.12 -3.10
CA GLU A 27 2.53 23.98 -2.20
C GLU A 27 1.06 23.89 -1.75
N ALA A 28 0.40 25.02 -1.46
CA ALA A 28 -1.03 25.07 -1.18
C ALA A 28 -1.89 24.69 -2.40
N LEU A 29 -1.51 25.11 -3.60
CA LEU A 29 -2.18 24.71 -4.84
C LEU A 29 -2.00 23.20 -5.11
N LEU A 30 -0.80 22.66 -4.89
CA LEU A 30 -0.51 21.24 -5.02
C LEU A 30 -1.27 20.40 -3.97
N ARG A 31 -1.37 20.88 -2.72
CA ARG A 31 -2.26 20.33 -1.66
C ARG A 31 -3.70 20.20 -2.16
N ASN A 32 -4.26 21.28 -2.69
CA ASN A 32 -5.66 21.37 -3.08
C ASN A 32 -6.02 20.55 -4.34
N VAL A 33 -5.11 20.42 -5.29
CA VAL A 33 -5.38 19.72 -6.56
C VAL A 33 -5.20 18.20 -6.40
N THR A 34 -4.28 17.76 -5.54
CA THR A 34 -3.89 16.34 -5.51
C THR A 34 -4.93 15.46 -4.81
N ALA A 35 -5.41 15.86 -3.63
CA ALA A 35 -6.43 15.10 -2.89
C ALA A 35 -7.77 15.05 -3.65
N SER A 36 -8.21 16.20 -4.17
CA SER A 36 -9.48 16.34 -4.90
C SER A 36 -9.49 15.53 -6.19
N ARG A 37 -8.43 15.63 -7.02
CA ARG A 37 -8.28 14.78 -8.22
C ARG A 37 -8.33 13.30 -7.85
N SER A 38 -7.57 12.94 -6.82
CA SER A 38 -7.47 11.55 -6.35
C SER A 38 -8.79 11.02 -5.81
N LEU A 39 -9.67 11.82 -5.22
CA LEU A 39 -11.01 11.38 -4.80
C LEU A 39 -11.98 11.28 -5.99
N LEU A 40 -11.94 12.23 -6.93
CA LEU A 40 -12.77 12.23 -8.13
C LEU A 40 -12.57 10.99 -9.01
N GLU A 41 -11.35 10.47 -9.07
CA GLU A 41 -11.03 9.26 -9.83
C GLU A 41 -11.71 7.98 -9.29
N TYR A 42 -12.23 8.01 -8.06
CA TYR A 42 -12.66 6.81 -7.34
C TYR A 42 -14.12 6.83 -6.91
N LEU A 43 -14.57 7.95 -6.34
CA LEU A 43 -15.86 8.04 -5.67
C LEU A 43 -17.03 7.96 -6.65
N ASP A 44 -17.97 7.06 -6.39
CA ASP A 44 -19.26 6.97 -7.05
C ASP A 44 -20.35 7.49 -6.12
N LEU A 45 -20.69 8.78 -6.31
CA LEU A 45 -21.64 9.49 -5.45
C LEU A 45 -23.11 9.07 -5.67
N ASP A 46 -23.39 8.26 -6.70
CA ASP A 46 -24.72 7.71 -6.95
C ASP A 46 -25.01 6.47 -6.09
N VAL A 47 -23.96 5.90 -5.47
CA VAL A 47 -24.08 4.75 -4.57
C VAL A 47 -24.25 5.24 -3.14
N ASN A 48 -25.30 4.78 -2.46
CA ASN A 48 -25.47 5.06 -1.04
C ASN A 48 -24.37 4.35 -0.22
N PRO A 49 -23.59 5.07 0.60
CA PRO A 49 -22.52 4.49 1.43
C PRO A 49 -23.04 3.45 2.43
N CYS A 50 -24.32 3.48 2.79
CA CYS A 50 -24.94 2.52 3.71
C CYS A 50 -25.46 1.24 3.02
N ASP A 51 -25.46 1.20 1.68
CA ASP A 51 -25.83 0.02 0.90
C ASP A 51 -24.61 -0.78 0.43
N ASN A 52 -23.57 -0.10 -0.05
CA ASN A 52 -22.33 -0.71 -0.50
C ASN A 52 -21.19 0.32 -0.50
N PHE A 53 -20.42 0.34 0.58
CA PHE A 53 -19.36 1.33 0.75
C PHE A 53 -18.18 1.11 -0.20
N TYR A 54 -17.88 -0.14 -0.55
CA TYR A 54 -16.85 -0.45 -1.57
C TYR A 54 -17.19 0.20 -2.91
N LYS A 55 -18.43 0.05 -3.39
CA LYS A 55 -18.86 0.69 -4.64
C LYS A 55 -18.93 2.21 -4.52
N PHE A 56 -19.37 2.74 -3.39
CA PHE A 56 -19.30 4.19 -3.14
C PHE A 56 -17.86 4.73 -3.21
N SER A 57 -16.90 4.01 -2.63
CA SER A 57 -15.50 4.45 -2.54
C SER A 57 -14.62 4.10 -3.76
N CYS A 58 -15.06 3.18 -4.63
CA CYS A 58 -14.28 2.67 -5.76
C CYS A 58 -15.03 2.67 -7.11
N GLY A 59 -16.32 3.03 -7.15
CA GLY A 59 -17.20 2.71 -8.27
C GLY A 59 -16.76 3.30 -9.59
N GLU A 60 -16.34 4.57 -9.63
CA GLU A 60 -15.86 5.20 -10.86
C GLU A 60 -14.56 4.55 -11.35
N TRP A 61 -13.65 4.25 -10.42
CA TRP A 61 -12.40 3.56 -10.71
C TRP A 61 -12.64 2.17 -11.32
N ILE A 62 -13.57 1.40 -10.74
CA ILE A 62 -13.92 0.05 -11.23
C ILE A 62 -14.59 0.13 -12.60
N LYS A 63 -15.53 1.07 -12.81
CA LYS A 63 -16.20 1.28 -14.10
C LYS A 63 -15.19 1.59 -15.21
N PHE A 64 -14.19 2.43 -14.92
CA PHE A 64 -13.12 2.77 -15.85
C PHE A 64 -12.34 1.54 -16.31
N TYR A 65 -11.83 0.73 -15.36
CA TYR A 65 -11.06 -0.47 -15.71
C TYR A 65 -11.91 -1.57 -16.31
N GLN A 66 -13.17 -1.71 -15.90
CA GLN A 66 -14.11 -2.63 -16.54
C GLN A 66 -14.36 -2.26 -18.01
N LYS A 67 -14.43 -0.97 -18.35
CA LYS A 67 -14.59 -0.53 -19.75
C LYS A 67 -13.40 -0.91 -20.63
N ILE A 68 -12.19 -0.89 -20.07
CA ILE A 68 -10.95 -1.17 -20.81
C ILE A 68 -10.66 -2.69 -20.88
N PHE A 69 -10.86 -3.39 -19.76
CA PHE A 69 -10.41 -4.77 -19.55
C PHE A 69 -11.56 -5.78 -19.35
N GLY A 70 -12.81 -5.35 -19.53
CA GLY A 70 -14.04 -6.14 -19.33
C GLY A 70 -14.07 -7.51 -20.00
N SER A 71 -13.45 -7.62 -21.18
CA SER A 71 -13.42 -8.86 -21.97
C SER A 71 -12.18 -9.71 -21.72
N GLN A 72 -11.21 -9.23 -20.93
CA GLN A 72 -9.96 -9.94 -20.68
C GLN A 72 -10.12 -10.96 -19.55
N LYS A 73 -9.40 -12.07 -19.67
CA LYS A 73 -9.29 -13.13 -18.65
C LYS A 73 -7.95 -13.05 -17.96
N ASN A 74 -7.85 -13.69 -16.80
CA ASN A 74 -6.62 -13.78 -15.99
C ASN A 74 -6.05 -12.42 -15.56
N ILE A 75 -6.88 -11.39 -15.48
CA ILE A 75 -6.49 -10.02 -15.12
C ILE A 75 -6.99 -9.64 -13.72
N THR A 76 -6.11 -8.95 -13.00
CA THR A 76 -6.38 -8.27 -11.73
C THR A 76 -5.63 -6.94 -11.77
N ILE A 77 -6.33 -5.84 -11.50
CA ILE A 77 -5.80 -4.48 -11.45
C ILE A 77 -6.09 -3.95 -10.04
N ARG A 78 -5.07 -3.41 -9.40
CA ARG A 78 -5.13 -2.82 -8.05
C ARG A 78 -4.56 -1.40 -8.10
N ASN A 79 -4.96 -0.54 -7.18
CA ASN A 79 -4.52 0.87 -7.12
C ASN A 79 -3.01 1.07 -7.22
N GLY A 80 -2.22 0.21 -6.56
CA GLY A 80 -0.77 0.29 -6.54
C GLY A 80 -0.07 -0.01 -7.87
N ILE A 81 -0.75 -0.66 -8.81
CA ILE A 81 -0.17 -1.04 -10.10
C ILE A 81 -0.06 0.18 -11.02
N ILE A 82 -0.97 1.16 -10.86
CA ILE A 82 -1.16 2.29 -11.79
C ILE A 82 0.07 3.18 -11.90
N LYS A 83 0.74 3.50 -10.78
CA LYS A 83 1.89 4.41 -10.79
C LYS A 83 3.07 3.82 -11.55
N PHE A 84 3.31 2.51 -11.39
CA PHE A 84 4.34 1.85 -12.16
C PHE A 84 3.93 1.72 -13.64
N ASP A 85 2.66 1.47 -13.95
CA ASP A 85 2.19 1.42 -15.34
C ASP A 85 2.34 2.77 -16.05
N ILE A 86 1.98 3.89 -15.40
CA ILE A 86 2.24 5.25 -15.94
C ILE A 86 3.74 5.47 -16.15
N PHE A 87 4.58 5.02 -15.20
CA PHE A 87 6.03 5.10 -15.35
C PHE A 87 6.55 4.26 -16.53
N LEU A 88 5.93 3.13 -16.83
CA LEU A 88 6.21 2.34 -18.03
C LEU A 88 5.80 3.09 -19.30
N GLU A 89 4.65 3.78 -19.32
CA GLU A 89 4.24 4.62 -20.45
C GLU A 89 5.24 5.77 -20.70
N GLU A 90 5.68 6.46 -19.65
CA GLU A 90 6.72 7.50 -19.75
C GLU A 90 8.05 6.97 -20.30
N PHE A 91 8.42 5.74 -19.93
CA PHE A 91 9.56 5.06 -20.54
C PHE A 91 9.36 4.85 -22.04
N GLU A 92 8.19 4.40 -22.46
CA GLU A 92 7.88 4.12 -23.87
C GLU A 92 7.90 5.38 -24.75
N GLU A 93 7.58 6.54 -24.17
CA GLU A 93 7.69 7.86 -24.77
C GLU A 93 9.12 8.44 -24.73
N GLY A 94 10.06 7.77 -24.04
CA GLY A 94 11.45 8.19 -23.92
C GLY A 94 11.70 9.30 -22.89
N LYS A 95 10.71 9.63 -22.05
CA LYS A 95 10.83 10.67 -21.00
C LYS A 95 11.84 10.29 -19.92
N LEU A 96 12.11 8.99 -19.74
CA LEU A 96 12.98 8.48 -18.68
C LEU A 96 14.45 8.25 -19.10
N ASN A 97 14.83 8.64 -20.33
CA ASN A 97 16.16 8.36 -20.88
C ASN A 97 17.33 9.01 -20.11
N ASN A 98 17.07 10.05 -19.32
CA ASN A 98 18.09 10.70 -18.50
C ASN A 98 18.23 10.10 -17.09
N GLN A 99 17.36 9.18 -16.69
CA GLN A 99 17.32 8.63 -15.32
C GLN A 99 18.43 7.61 -15.06
N SER A 100 18.89 6.92 -16.10
CA SER A 100 19.91 5.87 -15.99
C SER A 100 20.49 5.52 -17.37
N LYS A 101 21.76 5.08 -17.41
CA LYS A 101 22.38 4.62 -18.65
C LYS A 101 21.74 3.32 -19.15
N ALA A 102 21.41 2.41 -18.24
CA ALA A 102 20.66 1.20 -18.56
C ALA A 102 19.32 1.53 -19.23
N ILE A 103 18.52 2.44 -18.64
CA ILE A 103 17.22 2.85 -19.20
C ILE A 103 17.36 3.42 -20.60
N ASN A 104 18.28 4.36 -20.81
CA ASN A 104 18.53 4.93 -22.14
C ASN A 104 18.89 3.85 -23.17
N ASN A 105 19.74 2.90 -22.81
CA ASN A 105 20.15 1.84 -23.72
C ASN A 105 19.00 0.87 -24.03
N ILE A 106 18.17 0.52 -23.04
CA ILE A 106 16.99 -0.33 -23.25
C ILE A 106 15.99 0.39 -24.16
N TYR A 107 15.77 1.69 -23.96
CA TYR A 107 14.93 2.51 -24.84
C TYR A 107 15.46 2.49 -26.29
N ASN A 108 16.76 2.67 -26.49
CA ASN A 108 17.37 2.62 -27.82
C ASN A 108 17.23 1.23 -28.47
N LEU A 109 17.37 0.14 -27.70
CA LEU A 109 17.06 -1.21 -28.20
C LEU A 109 15.59 -1.36 -28.59
N ARG A 110 14.67 -0.81 -27.79
CA ARG A 110 13.22 -0.82 -28.09
C ARG A 110 12.95 -0.08 -29.41
N ARG A 111 13.63 1.04 -29.68
CA ARG A 111 13.49 1.79 -30.93
C ARG A 111 13.97 1.03 -32.17
N GLN A 112 14.98 0.17 -32.04
CA GLN A 112 15.43 -0.68 -33.17
C GLN A 112 14.34 -1.64 -33.65
N CYS A 113 13.35 -1.96 -32.82
CA CYS A 113 12.19 -2.75 -33.26
C CYS A 113 11.41 -2.08 -34.41
N ASN A 114 11.53 -0.75 -34.60
CA ASN A 114 10.84 -0.02 -35.67
C ASN A 114 11.40 -0.33 -37.06
N GLU A 115 12.55 -1.01 -37.14
CA GLU A 115 13.13 -1.49 -38.40
C GLU A 115 12.51 -2.84 -38.85
N LEU A 116 11.69 -3.46 -38.00
CA LEU A 116 10.99 -4.71 -38.31
C LEU A 116 9.69 -4.45 -39.08
N PRO A 117 9.14 -5.46 -39.79
CA PRO A 117 7.81 -5.37 -40.37
C PRO A 117 6.77 -4.98 -39.33
N GLU A 118 5.81 -4.13 -39.71
CA GLU A 118 4.80 -3.52 -38.82
C GLU A 118 4.15 -4.53 -37.87
N ALA A 119 3.72 -5.68 -38.40
CA ALA A 119 3.09 -6.76 -37.63
C ALA A 119 3.97 -7.35 -36.50
N LYS A 120 5.28 -7.10 -36.50
CA LYS A 120 6.24 -7.59 -35.50
C LYS A 120 6.70 -6.51 -34.50
N ILE A 121 6.44 -5.22 -34.78
CA ILE A 121 6.96 -4.10 -33.99
C ILE A 121 6.46 -4.20 -32.54
N ALA A 122 5.14 -4.28 -32.33
CA ALA A 122 4.55 -4.32 -31.00
C ALA A 122 5.05 -5.51 -30.16
N LYS A 123 5.17 -6.69 -30.77
CA LYS A 123 5.71 -7.89 -30.11
C LYS A 123 7.18 -7.70 -29.71
N CYS A 124 8.00 -7.16 -30.61
CA CYS A 124 9.42 -6.87 -30.34
C CYS A 124 9.56 -5.87 -29.19
N GLN A 125 8.84 -4.76 -29.24
CA GLN A 125 8.87 -3.73 -28.20
C GLN A 125 8.44 -4.29 -26.84
N SER A 126 7.38 -5.09 -26.78
CA SER A 126 6.93 -5.77 -25.56
C SER A 126 8.00 -6.71 -24.98
N GLU A 127 8.70 -7.48 -25.83
CA GLU A 127 9.80 -8.35 -25.38
C GLU A 127 11.01 -7.58 -24.86
N ILE A 128 11.33 -6.42 -25.44
CA ILE A 128 12.38 -5.53 -24.92
C ILE A 128 11.95 -4.88 -23.59
N SER A 129 10.69 -4.43 -23.47
CA SER A 129 10.16 -3.93 -22.19
C SER A 129 10.23 -5.00 -21.09
N LYS A 130 9.91 -6.26 -21.40
CA LYS A 130 10.08 -7.40 -20.47
C LYS A 130 11.55 -7.60 -20.06
N PHE A 131 12.48 -7.51 -21.01
CA PHE A 131 13.92 -7.56 -20.71
C PHE A 131 14.37 -6.40 -19.81
N GLY A 132 13.82 -5.20 -20.02
CA GLY A 132 14.11 -4.00 -19.23
C GLY A 132 13.39 -3.91 -17.89
N LYS A 133 12.45 -4.82 -17.60
CA LYS A 133 11.52 -4.72 -16.47
C LYS A 133 12.23 -4.57 -15.12
N TYR A 134 13.35 -5.27 -14.92
CA TYR A 134 14.15 -5.13 -13.69
C TYR A 134 14.76 -3.73 -13.55
N ALA A 135 15.39 -3.19 -14.60
CA ALA A 135 15.93 -1.82 -14.57
C ALA A 135 14.84 -0.79 -14.30
N LEU A 136 13.69 -0.93 -14.97
CA LEU A 136 12.54 -0.03 -14.80
C LEU A 136 12.06 -0.03 -13.35
N GLY A 137 11.90 -1.21 -12.74
CA GLY A 137 11.55 -1.32 -11.32
C GLY A 137 12.58 -0.69 -10.40
N VAL A 138 13.87 -0.92 -10.64
CA VAL A 138 14.96 -0.33 -9.84
C VAL A 138 14.95 1.20 -9.92
N VAL A 139 14.79 1.77 -11.11
CA VAL A 139 14.76 3.22 -11.29
C VAL A 139 13.50 3.82 -10.67
N PHE A 140 12.35 3.16 -10.79
CA PHE A 140 11.12 3.58 -10.13
C PHE A 140 11.30 3.70 -8.61
N ILE A 141 11.83 2.66 -7.96
CA ILE A 141 12.10 2.66 -6.52
C ILE A 141 13.18 3.68 -6.14
N ASN A 142 14.19 3.85 -6.99
CA ASN A 142 15.21 4.86 -6.79
C ASN A 142 14.64 6.28 -6.81
N ASN A 143 13.64 6.56 -7.66
CA ASN A 143 12.98 7.86 -7.69
C ASN A 143 12.22 8.14 -6.40
N ILE A 144 11.52 7.13 -5.87
CA ILE A 144 10.87 7.22 -4.55
C ILE A 144 11.91 7.45 -3.46
N ARG A 145 13.02 6.70 -3.45
CA ARG A 145 14.12 6.89 -2.49
C ARG A 145 14.66 8.31 -2.51
N LEU A 146 14.98 8.83 -3.70
CA LEU A 146 15.55 10.16 -3.84
C LEU A 146 14.57 11.25 -3.42
N ARG A 147 13.25 11.05 -3.62
CA ARG A 147 12.21 11.92 -3.08
C ARG A 147 12.18 11.82 -1.57
N SER A 148 12.06 10.61 -1.02
CA SER A 148 11.91 10.38 0.41
C SER A 148 13.10 10.87 1.24
N LEU A 149 14.31 10.89 0.68
CA LEU A 149 15.51 11.46 1.32
C LEU A 149 15.48 13.00 1.43
N LYS A 150 14.69 13.67 0.59
CA LYS A 150 14.56 15.14 0.54
C LYS A 150 13.35 15.66 1.31
N THR A 151 12.47 14.76 1.74
CA THR A 151 11.15 15.08 2.30
C THR A 151 10.94 14.37 3.63
N ASP A 152 9.98 14.84 4.43
CA ASP A 152 9.68 14.27 5.74
C ASP A 152 8.76 13.01 5.69
N GLU A 153 8.56 12.41 4.51
CA GLU A 153 7.59 11.31 4.27
C GLU A 153 7.76 10.17 5.29
N TYR A 154 8.99 9.69 5.52
CA TYR A 154 9.23 8.58 6.45
C TYR A 154 8.98 8.91 7.90
N ASN A 155 9.34 10.11 8.33
CA ASN A 155 9.14 10.51 9.72
C ASN A 155 7.64 10.60 10.02
N LYS A 156 6.82 11.01 9.03
CA LYS A 156 5.35 10.95 9.12
C LYS A 156 4.83 9.52 9.24
N ILE A 157 5.34 8.57 8.44
CA ILE A 157 5.01 7.15 8.57
C ILE A 157 5.38 6.61 9.97
N GLU A 158 6.58 6.94 10.46
CA GLU A 158 7.06 6.51 11.78
C GLU A 158 6.22 7.09 12.92
N ASP A 159 5.84 8.36 12.84
CA ASP A 159 4.94 9.01 13.80
C ASP A 159 3.54 8.37 13.78
N MET A 160 2.98 8.09 12.60
CA MET A 160 1.71 7.37 12.48
C MET A 160 1.79 5.98 13.12
N ALA A 161 2.85 5.23 12.84
CA ALA A 161 3.09 3.91 13.43
C ALA A 161 3.18 3.98 14.96
N ALA A 162 3.90 4.97 15.52
CA ALA A 162 4.00 5.17 16.96
C ALA A 162 2.62 5.43 17.59
N ARG A 163 1.82 6.34 17.00
CA ARG A 163 0.47 6.66 17.49
C ARG A 163 -0.48 5.48 17.41
N ILE A 164 -0.41 4.70 16.34
CA ILE A 164 -1.19 3.46 16.17
C ILE A 164 -0.82 2.45 17.26
N LYS A 165 0.47 2.27 17.55
CA LYS A 165 0.93 1.41 18.66
C LYS A 165 0.42 1.92 20.00
N ASP A 166 0.42 3.23 20.25
CA ASP A 166 -0.04 3.79 21.52
C ASP A 166 -1.54 3.57 21.73
N GLU A 167 -2.36 3.73 20.68
CA GLU A 167 -3.78 3.39 20.75
C GLU A 167 -4.01 1.89 20.97
N PHE A 168 -3.15 1.04 20.40
CA PHE A 168 -3.27 -0.39 20.60
C PHE A 168 -2.89 -0.82 22.03
N LYS A 169 -1.93 -0.14 22.68
CA LYS A 169 -1.60 -0.39 24.10
C LYS A 169 -2.85 -0.22 24.98
N LEU A 170 -3.63 0.84 24.75
CA LEU A 170 -4.87 1.10 25.48
C LEU A 170 -5.88 -0.04 25.26
N LEU A 171 -6.07 -0.46 24.01
CA LEU A 171 -6.99 -1.55 23.70
C LEU A 171 -6.54 -2.87 24.32
N ILE A 172 -5.24 -3.19 24.34
CA ILE A 172 -4.72 -4.41 24.97
C ILE A 172 -5.03 -4.39 26.47
N ASP A 173 -4.74 -3.29 27.18
CA ASP A 173 -4.91 -3.19 28.63
C ASP A 173 -6.37 -3.40 29.08
N GLU A 174 -7.32 -2.97 28.24
CA GLU A 174 -8.76 -3.10 28.51
C GLU A 174 -9.31 -4.53 28.28
N LYS A 175 -8.55 -5.46 27.69
CA LYS A 175 -9.03 -6.83 27.36
C LYS A 175 -9.00 -7.81 28.52
N LYS A 176 -9.56 -7.39 29.65
CA LYS A 176 -9.66 -8.20 30.88
C LYS A 176 -10.66 -9.36 30.74
N ASP A 177 -11.61 -9.27 29.82
CA ASP A 177 -12.56 -10.35 29.51
C ASP A 177 -11.98 -11.46 28.65
N ILE A 178 -10.95 -11.15 27.86
CA ILE A 178 -10.32 -12.13 26.97
C ILE A 178 -9.03 -12.65 27.57
N PHE A 179 -8.17 -11.78 28.09
CA PHE A 179 -6.82 -12.10 28.51
C PHE A 179 -6.63 -11.81 30.00
N ASP A 180 -5.97 -12.72 30.71
CA ASP A 180 -5.47 -12.49 32.06
C ASP A 180 -4.36 -11.41 32.09
N GLU A 181 -4.02 -10.95 33.29
CA GLU A 181 -3.06 -9.85 33.48
C GLU A 181 -1.66 -10.17 32.95
N GLU A 182 -1.19 -11.41 33.11
CA GLU A 182 0.14 -11.83 32.63
C GLU A 182 0.19 -11.80 31.10
N ALA A 183 -0.82 -12.36 30.43
CA ALA A 183 -0.94 -12.31 28.97
C ALA A 183 -0.98 -10.87 28.45
N ARG A 184 -1.77 -9.98 29.07
CA ARG A 184 -1.81 -8.56 28.67
C ARG A 184 -0.45 -7.88 28.85
N ASN A 185 0.23 -8.10 29.98
CA ASN A 185 1.58 -7.55 30.21
C ASN A 185 2.59 -8.04 29.16
N ASN A 186 2.53 -9.32 28.80
CA ASN A 186 3.36 -9.90 27.75
C ASN A 186 3.05 -9.30 26.36
N PHE A 187 1.77 -9.05 26.06
CA PHE A 187 1.37 -8.39 24.82
C PHE A 187 1.80 -6.94 24.74
N LEU A 188 1.67 -6.19 25.84
CA LEU A 188 2.17 -4.82 25.94
C LEU A 188 3.69 -4.78 25.74
N PHE A 189 4.43 -5.70 26.36
CA PHE A 189 5.86 -5.83 26.14
C PHE A 189 6.19 -6.16 24.68
N LYS A 190 5.45 -7.10 24.06
CA LYS A 190 5.62 -7.43 22.65
C LYS A 190 5.37 -6.24 21.74
N LEU A 191 4.27 -5.52 21.95
CA LEU A 191 3.92 -4.33 21.19
C LEU A 191 4.98 -3.24 21.35
N ASP A 192 5.45 -2.99 22.57
CA ASP A 192 6.50 -2.00 22.84
C ASP A 192 7.78 -2.33 22.05
N LYS A 193 8.24 -3.58 22.10
CA LYS A 193 9.42 -4.06 21.38
C LYS A 193 9.25 -4.20 19.88
N MET A 194 8.04 -4.07 19.36
CA MET A 194 7.78 -4.20 17.93
C MET A 194 8.47 -3.10 17.13
N LYS A 195 9.25 -3.50 16.12
CA LYS A 195 10.03 -2.57 15.29
C LYS A 195 9.37 -2.32 13.95
N PHE A 196 9.28 -1.05 13.56
CA PHE A 196 9.06 -0.70 12.17
C PHE A 196 10.38 -0.79 11.40
N LYS A 197 10.39 -1.55 10.31
CA LYS A 197 11.53 -1.69 9.40
C LYS A 197 11.25 -0.87 8.15
N LYS A 198 12.09 0.14 7.90
CA LYS A 198 12.10 0.83 6.60
C LYS A 198 12.58 -0.14 5.53
N ASP A 199 12.04 0.02 4.33
CA ASP A 199 12.43 -0.77 3.16
C ASP A 199 13.95 -0.66 2.91
N ILE A 200 14.61 -1.80 2.71
CA ILE A 200 16.06 -1.86 2.44
C ILE A 200 16.45 -1.08 1.17
N TYR A 201 15.57 -1.05 0.16
CA TYR A 201 15.79 -0.31 -1.08
C TYR A 201 15.73 1.21 -0.90
N LEU A 202 15.36 1.68 0.28
CA LEU A 202 15.39 3.10 0.62
C LEU A 202 16.61 3.48 1.44
N GLN A 203 17.33 2.49 1.97
CA GLN A 203 18.50 2.68 2.80
C GLN A 203 19.81 2.47 2.05
N ASP A 204 19.82 1.64 1.01
CA ASP A 204 21.05 1.24 0.31
C ASP A 204 20.95 1.54 -1.20
N SER A 205 21.85 2.34 -1.77
CA SER A 205 21.87 2.61 -3.22
C SER A 205 22.58 1.54 -4.06
N SER A 206 23.17 0.51 -3.44
CA SER A 206 23.96 -0.53 -4.12
C SER A 206 23.19 -1.28 -5.20
N TYR A 207 21.86 -1.40 -5.08
CA TYR A 207 21.02 -2.04 -6.09
C TYR A 207 20.97 -1.28 -7.42
N VAL A 208 21.12 0.05 -7.38
CA VAL A 208 21.18 0.89 -8.59
C VAL A 208 22.49 0.64 -9.32
N GLU A 209 23.60 0.64 -8.57
CA GLU A 209 24.93 0.33 -9.11
C GLU A 209 24.99 -1.09 -9.68
N PHE A 210 24.40 -2.06 -8.98
CA PHE A 210 24.31 -3.44 -9.43
C PHE A 210 23.46 -3.59 -10.69
N MET A 211 22.33 -2.89 -10.78
CA MET A 211 21.49 -2.84 -11.98
C MET A 211 22.27 -2.27 -13.17
N GLU A 212 22.94 -1.11 -13.00
CA GLU A 212 23.76 -0.49 -14.04
C GLU A 212 24.89 -1.42 -14.50
N PHE A 213 25.56 -2.08 -13.55
CA PHE A 213 26.58 -3.08 -13.85
C PHE A 213 26.02 -4.23 -14.70
N CYS A 214 24.88 -4.80 -14.31
CA CYS A 214 24.27 -5.93 -15.01
C CYS A 214 23.86 -5.59 -16.44
N TYR A 215 23.17 -4.46 -16.65
CA TYR A 215 22.80 -4.07 -18.00
C TYR A 215 24.03 -3.68 -18.82
N LYS A 216 25.04 -3.03 -18.25
CA LYS A 216 26.30 -2.73 -18.97
C LYS A 216 26.96 -3.99 -19.54
N ILE A 217 27.12 -5.06 -18.76
CA ILE A 217 27.79 -6.28 -19.24
C ILE A 217 26.94 -7.07 -20.23
N ILE A 218 25.61 -7.08 -20.07
CA ILE A 218 24.69 -7.79 -20.97
C ILE A 218 24.61 -7.06 -22.31
N LEU A 219 24.36 -5.74 -22.27
CA LEU A 219 24.20 -4.92 -23.46
C LEU A 219 25.48 -4.88 -24.31
N LYS A 220 26.67 -4.98 -23.69
CA LYS A 220 27.94 -5.12 -24.43
C LYS A 220 27.95 -6.32 -25.38
N LYS A 221 27.24 -7.42 -25.07
CA LYS A 221 27.14 -8.58 -25.99
C LYS A 221 26.22 -8.32 -27.18
N PHE A 222 25.38 -7.29 -27.11
CA PHE A 222 24.45 -6.92 -28.18
C PHE A 222 25.05 -5.89 -29.14
N GLU A 223 26.22 -5.32 -28.82
CA GLU A 223 26.91 -4.38 -29.70
C GLU A 223 27.09 -4.99 -31.10
N SER A 224 26.63 -4.25 -32.11
CA SER A 224 26.65 -4.67 -33.53
C SER A 224 25.87 -5.95 -33.86
N LYS A 225 24.96 -6.39 -32.97
CA LYS A 225 24.06 -7.53 -33.22
C LYS A 225 22.69 -7.06 -33.69
N PRO A 226 22.01 -7.80 -34.58
CA PRO A 226 20.65 -7.45 -34.99
C PRO A 226 19.67 -7.64 -33.83
N ILE A 227 18.55 -6.91 -33.84
CA ILE A 227 17.51 -6.99 -32.81
C ILE A 227 17.03 -8.43 -32.57
N GLN A 228 16.99 -9.26 -33.61
CA GLN A 228 16.61 -10.67 -33.50
C GLN A 228 17.51 -11.45 -32.52
N TYR A 229 18.81 -11.16 -32.49
CA TYR A 229 19.73 -11.78 -31.52
C TYR A 229 19.38 -11.40 -30.08
N VAL A 230 18.99 -10.15 -29.85
CA VAL A 230 18.58 -9.64 -28.53
C VAL A 230 17.29 -10.32 -28.07
N LEU A 231 16.30 -10.45 -28.97
CA LEU A 231 15.05 -11.15 -28.68
C LEU A 231 15.30 -12.63 -28.35
N ASP A 232 16.13 -13.32 -29.12
CA ASP A 232 16.44 -14.72 -28.88
C ASP A 232 17.25 -14.91 -27.60
N PHE A 233 18.16 -13.98 -27.28
CA PHE A 233 18.85 -13.95 -25.99
C PHE A 233 17.86 -13.78 -24.82
N SER A 234 16.94 -12.82 -24.93
CA SER A 234 15.94 -12.51 -23.91
C SER A 234 15.01 -13.71 -23.65
N ARG A 235 14.51 -14.35 -24.71
CA ARG A 235 13.67 -15.55 -24.61
C ARG A 235 14.40 -16.75 -24.00
N ASN A 236 15.72 -16.83 -24.19
CA ASN A 236 16.54 -17.92 -23.67
C ASN A 236 17.37 -17.53 -22.43
N LEU A 237 17.00 -16.45 -21.72
CA LEU A 237 17.76 -15.95 -20.56
C LEU A 237 18.06 -17.06 -19.53
N GLY A 238 17.07 -17.93 -19.28
CA GLY A 238 17.19 -19.07 -18.37
C GLY A 238 18.30 -20.05 -18.75
N LYS A 239 18.47 -20.33 -20.04
CA LYS A 239 19.51 -21.25 -20.56
C LYS A 239 20.91 -20.64 -20.55
N ASN A 240 21.02 -19.33 -20.37
CA ASN A 240 22.28 -18.60 -20.31
C ASN A 240 22.90 -18.54 -18.89
N THR A 241 22.24 -19.13 -17.89
CA THR A 241 22.72 -19.23 -16.49
C THR A 241 23.90 -20.20 -16.29
N LEU A 242 24.24 -21.02 -17.29
CA LEU A 242 25.28 -22.07 -17.20
C LEU A 242 26.53 -21.76 -18.05
N LYS A 243 26.69 -20.53 -18.54
CA LYS A 243 27.71 -20.17 -19.54
C LYS A 243 28.66 -19.02 -19.16
N GLY A 244 28.56 -18.47 -17.94
CA GLY A 244 29.34 -17.31 -17.52
C GLY A 244 29.93 -17.42 -16.12
N ASP A 245 30.72 -16.41 -15.75
CA ASP A 245 31.30 -16.26 -14.41
C ASP A 245 30.22 -15.96 -13.34
N ASP A 246 30.62 -15.93 -12.06
CA ASP A 246 29.69 -15.72 -10.95
C ASP A 246 28.91 -14.41 -11.04
N LYS A 247 29.53 -13.34 -11.57
CA LYS A 247 28.89 -12.02 -11.71
C LYS A 247 27.84 -12.04 -12.81
N TRP A 248 28.15 -12.64 -13.96
CA TRP A 248 27.21 -12.87 -15.05
C TRP A 248 26.00 -13.68 -14.58
N ASN A 249 26.25 -14.81 -13.91
CA ASN A 249 25.19 -15.69 -13.42
C ASN A 249 24.27 -14.97 -12.42
N ARG A 250 24.82 -14.07 -11.58
CA ARG A 250 24.03 -13.23 -10.68
C ARG A 250 23.12 -12.28 -11.45
N CYS A 251 23.64 -11.58 -12.46
CA CYS A 251 22.83 -10.67 -13.28
C CYS A 251 21.69 -11.38 -14.00
N ILE A 252 21.96 -12.52 -14.65
CA ILE A 252 20.91 -13.30 -15.33
C ILE A 252 19.86 -13.80 -14.34
N LYS A 253 20.25 -14.30 -13.17
CA LYS A 253 19.31 -14.72 -12.11
C LYS A 253 18.42 -13.58 -11.64
N THR A 254 18.96 -12.36 -11.54
CA THR A 254 18.20 -11.18 -11.15
C THR A 254 17.16 -10.80 -12.21
N LEU A 255 17.55 -10.75 -13.50
CA LEU A 255 16.62 -10.47 -14.58
C LEU A 255 15.51 -11.54 -14.69
N LEU A 256 15.83 -12.82 -14.49
CA LEU A 256 14.82 -13.90 -14.43
C LEU A 256 13.81 -13.74 -13.29
N ARG A 257 14.21 -13.03 -12.23
CA ARG A 257 13.37 -12.74 -11.06
C ARG A 257 12.77 -11.34 -11.11
N ALA A 258 12.77 -10.67 -12.27
CA ALA A 258 12.22 -9.33 -12.42
C ALA A 258 10.77 -9.27 -11.95
N ASP A 259 9.91 -10.20 -12.37
CA ASP A 259 8.49 -10.21 -11.95
C ASP A 259 8.34 -10.36 -10.43
N LYS A 260 9.15 -11.21 -9.81
CA LYS A 260 9.17 -11.33 -8.34
C LYS A 260 9.65 -10.03 -7.68
N TYR A 261 10.68 -9.39 -8.23
CA TYR A 261 11.19 -8.12 -7.73
C TYR A 261 10.12 -7.02 -7.83
N ILE A 262 9.41 -6.92 -8.96
CA ILE A 262 8.31 -5.97 -9.14
C ILE A 262 7.19 -6.25 -8.13
N GLY A 263 6.74 -7.51 -8.03
CA GLY A 263 5.65 -7.88 -7.11
C GLY A 263 5.97 -7.62 -5.64
N SER A 264 7.22 -7.76 -5.22
CA SER A 264 7.62 -7.54 -3.82
C SER A 264 7.95 -6.08 -3.48
N ASN A 265 8.50 -5.33 -4.44
CA ASN A 265 9.11 -4.03 -4.12
C ASN A 265 8.46 -2.85 -4.83
N VAL A 266 7.85 -3.07 -6.00
CA VAL A 266 7.30 -2.01 -6.84
C VAL A 266 5.81 -1.82 -6.65
N TYR A 267 5.05 -2.90 -6.48
CA TYR A 267 3.64 -2.78 -6.09
C TYR A 267 3.53 -2.68 -4.58
N PRO A 268 2.61 -1.86 -4.02
CA PRO A 268 2.47 -1.66 -2.58
C PRO A 268 2.32 -2.98 -1.86
N ASN A 269 3.12 -3.16 -0.82
CA ASN A 269 3.06 -4.33 0.02
C ASN A 269 3.49 -3.98 1.44
N ALA A 270 2.99 -4.75 2.39
CA ALA A 270 3.30 -4.65 3.79
C ALA A 270 3.35 -6.04 4.40
N TYR A 271 4.15 -6.19 5.47
CA TYR A 271 4.37 -7.49 6.09
C TYR A 271 4.66 -7.35 7.58
N TYR A 272 4.12 -8.28 8.36
CA TYR A 272 4.54 -8.58 9.72
C TYR A 272 5.43 -9.83 9.78
N TYR A 273 6.61 -9.68 10.38
CA TYR A 273 7.60 -10.73 10.56
C TYR A 273 7.57 -11.25 12.01
N SER A 274 6.77 -12.28 12.25
CA SER A 274 6.50 -12.81 13.61
C SER A 274 7.74 -13.27 14.40
N LYS A 275 8.75 -13.82 13.73
CA LYS A 275 10.01 -14.24 14.39
C LYS A 275 10.85 -13.08 14.90
N GLU A 276 10.75 -11.93 14.24
CA GLU A 276 11.54 -10.74 14.53
C GLU A 276 10.74 -9.68 15.31
N ASN A 277 9.43 -9.90 15.45
CA ASN A 277 8.47 -8.95 15.98
C ASN A 277 8.66 -7.57 15.35
N SER A 278 8.57 -7.53 14.02
CA SER A 278 8.76 -6.32 13.25
C SER A 278 7.80 -6.29 12.08
N PHE A 279 7.45 -5.11 11.60
CA PHE A 279 6.66 -4.95 10.39
C PHE A 279 7.32 -3.97 9.44
N SER A 280 6.94 -4.02 8.16
CA SER A 280 7.44 -3.12 7.13
C SER A 280 6.34 -2.76 6.15
N ILE A 281 6.47 -1.58 5.55
CA ILE A 281 5.81 -1.22 4.29
C ILE A 281 6.90 -1.03 3.25
N ASN A 282 6.62 -1.37 2.00
CA ASN A 282 7.59 -1.14 0.93
C ASN A 282 7.54 0.31 0.40
N ALA A 283 8.53 0.67 -0.42
CA ALA A 283 8.70 2.03 -0.91
C ALA A 283 7.47 2.61 -1.63
N ASP A 284 6.74 1.81 -2.42
CA ASP A 284 5.59 2.30 -3.17
C ASP A 284 4.41 2.73 -2.29
N SER A 285 4.38 2.29 -1.02
CA SER A 285 3.39 2.77 -0.05
C SER A 285 3.48 4.28 0.22
N LEU A 286 4.57 4.93 -0.18
CA LEU A 286 4.76 6.39 -0.12
C LEU A 286 4.17 7.13 -1.34
N ASN A 287 3.61 6.42 -2.31
CA ASN A 287 2.94 7.03 -3.45
C ASN A 287 1.42 7.10 -3.23
N GLU A 288 0.80 8.01 -3.96
CA GLU A 288 -0.65 8.07 -4.06
C GLU A 288 -1.22 6.79 -4.70
N PRO A 289 -2.40 6.32 -4.28
CA PRO A 289 -3.27 6.93 -3.26
C PRO A 289 -2.93 6.56 -1.81
N SER A 290 -1.87 5.77 -1.57
CA SER A 290 -1.52 5.26 -0.24
C SER A 290 -1.06 6.35 0.72
N PHE A 291 -0.19 7.24 0.25
CA PHE A 291 0.33 8.33 1.06
C PHE A 291 0.66 9.55 0.21
N SER A 292 0.46 10.74 0.78
CA SER A 292 1.00 11.98 0.26
C SER A 292 1.16 12.99 1.39
N LEU A 293 2.26 13.76 1.37
CA LEU A 293 2.42 14.93 2.24
C LEU A 293 1.38 16.03 1.97
N TYR A 294 0.71 15.94 0.82
CA TYR A 294 -0.28 16.89 0.36
C TYR A 294 -1.72 16.44 0.59
N TYR A 295 -1.92 15.25 1.16
CA TYR A 295 -3.23 14.80 1.60
C TYR A 295 -3.52 15.25 3.02
N PRO A 296 -4.80 15.49 3.37
CA PRO A 296 -5.18 15.51 4.78
C PRO A 296 -4.79 14.22 5.46
N MET A 297 -4.52 14.30 6.75
CA MET A 297 -4.15 13.13 7.53
C MET A 297 -5.28 12.11 7.59
N SER A 298 -6.54 12.53 7.48
CA SER A 298 -7.68 11.60 7.30
C SER A 298 -7.44 10.59 6.18
N LEU A 299 -7.03 11.05 4.99
CA LEU A 299 -6.76 10.17 3.85
C LEU A 299 -5.52 9.29 4.10
N ASN A 300 -4.45 9.85 4.68
CA ASN A 300 -3.23 9.09 4.99
C ASN A 300 -3.48 8.00 6.05
N TYR A 301 -4.19 8.32 7.14
CA TYR A 301 -4.55 7.34 8.17
C TYR A 301 -5.51 6.28 7.65
N GLY A 302 -6.51 6.67 6.84
CA GLY A 302 -7.46 5.72 6.27
C GLY A 302 -6.82 4.73 5.31
N TYR A 303 -5.72 5.09 4.64
CA TYR A 303 -5.01 4.22 3.70
C TYR A 303 -3.77 3.57 4.34
N VAL A 304 -2.61 4.25 4.33
CA VAL A 304 -1.36 3.68 4.86
C VAL A 304 -1.41 3.48 6.37
N GLY A 305 -2.13 4.34 7.12
CA GLY A 305 -2.33 4.14 8.56
C GLY A 305 -3.09 2.83 8.86
N ALA A 306 -4.15 2.54 8.10
CA ALA A 306 -4.88 1.28 8.22
C ALA A 306 -4.03 0.07 7.81
N THR A 307 -3.16 0.20 6.80
CA THR A 307 -2.15 -0.82 6.46
C THR A 307 -1.19 -1.06 7.63
N ILE A 308 -0.66 0.00 8.25
CA ILE A 308 0.23 -0.12 9.42
C ILE A 308 -0.49 -0.80 10.59
N GLY A 309 -1.73 -0.37 10.88
CA GLY A 309 -2.55 -0.99 11.93
C GLY A 309 -2.85 -2.47 11.65
N HIS A 310 -3.05 -2.83 10.38
CA HIS A 310 -3.26 -4.20 9.95
C HIS A 310 -2.03 -5.07 10.24
N GLU A 311 -0.83 -4.64 9.82
CA GLU A 311 0.41 -5.37 10.12
C GLU A 311 0.72 -5.48 11.62
N ILE A 312 0.43 -4.42 12.38
CA ILE A 312 0.58 -4.47 13.84
C ILE A 312 -0.41 -5.47 14.45
N THR A 313 -1.63 -5.58 13.90
CA THR A 313 -2.65 -6.52 14.38
C THR A 313 -2.24 -7.98 14.13
N HIS A 314 -1.49 -8.28 13.07
CA HIS A 314 -0.96 -9.63 12.84
C HIS A 314 -0.07 -10.15 13.96
N ALA A 315 0.51 -9.28 14.78
CA ALA A 315 1.21 -9.73 15.98
C ALA A 315 0.27 -10.38 17.02
N PHE A 316 -1.04 -10.21 16.90
CA PHE A 316 -2.05 -10.64 17.86
C PHE A 316 -3.26 -11.32 17.19
N ASP A 317 -3.11 -11.78 15.94
CA ASP A 317 -4.14 -12.51 15.20
C ASP A 317 -4.26 -13.98 15.66
N ASN A 318 -5.09 -14.78 15.01
CA ASN A 318 -5.27 -16.20 15.37
C ASN A 318 -4.01 -17.05 15.20
N GLU A 319 -3.00 -16.60 14.47
CA GLU A 319 -1.73 -17.31 14.27
C GLU A 319 -0.65 -16.90 15.29
N ASN A 320 -0.79 -15.71 15.88
CA ASN A 320 0.26 -15.09 16.69
C ASN A 320 -0.21 -14.62 18.08
N TYR A 321 -1.50 -14.74 18.42
CA TYR A 321 -2.05 -14.35 19.74
C TYR A 321 -1.35 -15.05 20.90
N ASN A 322 -0.90 -16.29 20.70
CA ASN A 322 -0.20 -17.07 21.73
C ASN A 322 1.32 -16.90 21.67
N ARG A 323 1.88 -16.15 20.70
CA ARG A 323 3.31 -15.84 20.64
C ARG A 323 3.59 -14.58 21.43
N THR A 324 4.00 -14.74 22.67
CA THR A 324 4.45 -13.66 23.56
C THR A 324 5.95 -13.41 23.45
N LEU A 325 6.45 -12.25 23.89
CA LEU A 325 7.90 -12.00 24.02
C LEU A 325 8.31 -11.95 25.49
N LYS A 326 9.37 -12.69 25.86
CA LYS A 326 10.06 -12.53 27.16
C LYS A 326 11.22 -11.53 27.08
N GLY A 327 11.80 -11.21 28.25
CA GLY A 327 12.83 -10.17 28.47
C GLY A 327 14.14 -10.27 27.68
N ASP A 328 14.28 -11.23 26.76
CA ASP A 328 15.38 -11.41 25.81
C ASP A 328 14.91 -11.45 24.33
N ASN A 329 13.69 -10.96 24.06
CA ASN A 329 13.00 -11.04 22.76
C ASN A 329 12.83 -12.48 22.24
N LYS A 330 12.87 -13.50 23.11
CA LYS A 330 12.47 -14.86 22.70
C LYS A 330 10.95 -14.96 22.68
N ASN A 331 10.45 -15.52 21.58
CA ASN A 331 9.05 -15.89 21.44
C ASN A 331 8.73 -17.06 22.36
N GLU A 332 7.70 -16.92 23.19
CA GLU A 332 7.21 -17.96 24.09
C GLU A 332 5.68 -18.07 24.03
N PHE A 333 5.16 -19.25 24.31
CA PHE A 333 3.74 -19.48 24.46
C PHE A 333 3.32 -19.30 25.91
N ASN A 334 3.08 -18.06 26.33
CA ASN A 334 2.74 -17.72 27.70
C ASN A 334 1.37 -17.02 27.79
N VAL A 335 0.33 -17.77 27.44
CA VAL A 335 -1.08 -17.36 27.56
C VAL A 335 -1.83 -18.51 28.24
N THR A 336 -2.66 -18.21 29.24
CA THR A 336 -3.37 -19.27 29.98
C THR A 336 -4.43 -19.96 29.11
N GLN A 337 -4.80 -21.19 29.49
CA GLN A 337 -5.85 -21.93 28.78
C GLN A 337 -7.21 -21.22 28.79
N MET A 338 -7.51 -20.45 29.85
CA MET A 338 -8.71 -19.62 29.92
C MET A 338 -8.68 -18.53 28.85
N SER A 339 -7.55 -17.83 28.75
CA SER A 339 -7.33 -16.78 27.75
C SER A 339 -7.41 -17.31 26.32
N VAL A 340 -6.84 -18.50 26.06
CA VAL A 340 -6.97 -19.21 24.78
C VAL A 340 -8.43 -19.49 24.46
N LYS A 341 -9.18 -20.08 25.40
CA LYS A 341 -10.59 -20.42 25.19
C LYS A 341 -11.43 -19.17 24.92
N ASN A 342 -11.25 -18.10 25.70
CA ASN A 342 -11.98 -16.85 25.52
C ASN A 342 -11.66 -16.22 24.15
N TRP A 343 -10.39 -16.24 23.74
CA TRP A 343 -9.98 -15.77 22.42
C TRP A 343 -10.64 -16.58 21.30
N GLU A 344 -10.56 -17.91 21.36
CA GLU A 344 -11.18 -18.81 20.37
C GLU A 344 -12.70 -18.62 20.29
N GLU A 345 -13.37 -18.34 21.41
CA GLU A 345 -14.80 -18.01 21.40
C GLU A 345 -15.10 -16.67 20.71
N LYS A 346 -14.26 -15.65 20.92
CA LYS A 346 -14.47 -14.33 20.31
C LYS A 346 -14.22 -14.32 18.79
N ILE A 347 -13.21 -15.06 18.31
CA ILE A 347 -12.89 -15.09 16.87
C ILE A 347 -13.91 -15.90 16.04
N LYS A 348 -14.74 -16.76 16.66
CA LYS A 348 -15.81 -17.50 15.96
C LYS A 348 -16.78 -16.58 15.23
N CYS A 349 -17.06 -15.40 15.79
CA CYS A 349 -17.90 -14.40 15.15
C CYS A 349 -17.38 -14.05 13.75
N PHE A 350 -16.07 -13.86 13.60
CA PHE A 350 -15.45 -13.54 12.31
C PHE A 350 -15.56 -14.71 11.32
N VAL A 351 -15.29 -15.94 11.77
CA VAL A 351 -15.42 -17.14 10.94
C VAL A 351 -16.84 -17.27 10.38
N GLU A 352 -17.84 -17.09 11.24
CA GLU A 352 -19.25 -17.20 10.87
C GLU A 352 -19.68 -16.03 9.97
N GLN A 353 -19.39 -14.79 10.37
CA GLN A 353 -19.80 -13.60 9.65
C GLN A 353 -19.21 -13.52 8.25
N TYR A 354 -17.90 -13.74 8.10
CA TYR A 354 -17.26 -13.77 6.78
C TYR A 354 -17.66 -15.02 6.02
N GLY A 355 -17.81 -16.15 6.72
CA GLY A 355 -18.31 -17.38 6.13
C GLY A 355 -19.70 -17.21 5.48
N MET A 356 -20.58 -16.37 6.02
CA MET A 356 -21.90 -16.12 5.43
C MET A 356 -21.87 -15.29 4.14
N GLN A 357 -20.75 -14.63 3.82
CA GLN A 357 -20.63 -13.77 2.66
C GLN A 357 -20.48 -14.58 1.36
N LYS A 358 -20.93 -13.97 0.27
CA LYS A 358 -20.73 -14.48 -1.09
C LYS A 358 -20.16 -13.38 -1.97
N GLU A 359 -19.18 -13.73 -2.79
CA GLU A 359 -18.62 -12.78 -3.74
C GLU A 359 -19.65 -12.49 -4.86
N SER A 360 -19.76 -11.22 -5.24
CA SER A 360 -20.91 -10.71 -6.01
C SER A 360 -20.95 -11.17 -7.46
N ILE A 361 -19.81 -11.51 -8.08
CA ILE A 361 -19.68 -11.94 -9.48
C ILE A 361 -19.74 -13.46 -9.63
N THR A 362 -19.07 -14.19 -8.75
CA THR A 362 -18.91 -15.65 -8.78
C THR A 362 -19.98 -16.37 -7.96
N ASN A 363 -20.60 -15.68 -7.00
CA ASN A 363 -21.55 -16.22 -6.02
C ASN A 363 -20.96 -17.35 -5.15
N ILE A 364 -19.63 -17.42 -5.07
CA ILE A 364 -18.91 -18.40 -4.24
C ILE A 364 -18.89 -17.89 -2.79
N LYS A 365 -19.16 -18.80 -1.85
CA LYS A 365 -19.13 -18.54 -0.41
C LYS A 365 -17.69 -18.41 0.07
N ILE A 366 -17.41 -17.41 0.91
CA ILE A 366 -16.09 -17.20 1.49
C ILE A 366 -15.78 -18.28 2.54
N ASN A 367 -14.53 -18.74 2.58
CA ASN A 367 -14.05 -19.62 3.63
C ASN A 367 -13.56 -18.78 4.82
N GLY A 368 -14.45 -18.51 5.77
CA GLY A 368 -14.13 -17.68 6.94
C GLY A 368 -13.03 -18.23 7.86
N ILE A 369 -12.68 -19.52 7.76
CA ILE A 369 -11.52 -20.10 8.47
C ILE A 369 -10.22 -19.76 7.74
N LEU A 370 -10.19 -19.97 6.41
CA LEU A 370 -9.02 -19.67 5.59
C LEU A 370 -8.63 -18.20 5.70
N THR A 371 -9.61 -17.30 5.72
CA THR A 371 -9.38 -15.85 5.69
C THR A 371 -9.33 -15.21 7.08
N LEU A 372 -9.32 -15.99 8.15
CA LEU A 372 -9.56 -15.49 9.50
C LEU A 372 -8.50 -14.47 9.95
N SER A 373 -7.22 -14.75 9.68
CA SER A 373 -6.11 -13.88 10.09
C SER A 373 -6.22 -12.49 9.47
N GLU A 374 -6.41 -12.44 8.16
CA GLU A 374 -6.59 -11.21 7.38
C GLU A 374 -7.83 -10.44 7.79
N ASN A 375 -8.94 -11.14 8.04
CA ASN A 375 -10.19 -10.51 8.48
C ASN A 375 -10.03 -9.85 9.86
N ILE A 376 -9.33 -10.51 10.79
CA ILE A 376 -8.99 -9.94 12.10
C ILE A 376 -8.10 -8.70 11.93
N ALA A 377 -7.07 -8.80 11.08
CA ALA A 377 -6.12 -7.73 10.83
C ALA A 377 -6.78 -6.51 10.15
N ASP A 378 -7.73 -6.70 9.22
CA ASP A 378 -8.49 -5.59 8.61
C ASP A 378 -9.34 -4.83 9.63
N ASN A 379 -10.10 -5.55 10.46
CA ASN A 379 -10.97 -4.93 11.45
C ASN A 379 -10.15 -4.23 12.55
N GLY A 380 -9.06 -4.86 13.00
CA GLY A 380 -8.11 -4.26 13.94
C GLY A 380 -7.42 -3.04 13.34
N GLY A 381 -6.89 -3.16 12.13
CA GLY A 381 -6.16 -2.10 11.44
C GLY A 381 -7.01 -0.85 11.18
N LEU A 382 -8.23 -1.02 10.71
CA LEU A 382 -9.22 0.06 10.57
C LEU A 382 -9.42 0.79 11.91
N LYS A 383 -9.69 0.02 12.96
CA LYS A 383 -9.98 0.58 14.30
C LYS A 383 -8.79 1.33 14.86
N LEU A 384 -7.59 0.77 14.76
CA LEU A 384 -6.38 1.39 15.28
C LEU A 384 -6.03 2.68 14.52
N ALA A 385 -6.13 2.65 13.19
CA ALA A 385 -5.89 3.83 12.37
C ALA A 385 -6.90 4.95 12.64
N HIS A 386 -8.19 4.62 12.74
CA HIS A 386 -9.23 5.58 13.07
C HIS A 386 -9.01 6.22 14.44
N ARG A 387 -8.73 5.41 15.48
CA ARG A 387 -8.45 5.93 16.83
C ARG A 387 -7.23 6.83 16.85
N ALA A 388 -6.14 6.42 16.20
CA ALA A 388 -4.91 7.19 16.14
C ALA A 388 -5.13 8.52 15.40
N TYR A 389 -5.93 8.51 14.33
CA TYR A 389 -6.33 9.70 13.62
C TYR A 389 -7.16 10.65 14.49
N MET A 390 -8.22 10.16 15.15
CA MET A 390 -9.06 11.01 16.00
C MET A 390 -8.26 11.61 17.16
N LYS A 391 -7.30 10.87 17.72
CA LYS A 391 -6.38 11.39 18.73
C LYS A 391 -5.41 12.43 18.16
N TRP A 392 -4.88 12.21 16.96
CA TRP A 392 -4.05 13.18 16.24
C TRP A 392 -4.84 14.46 15.95
N LEU A 393 -6.06 14.34 15.46
CA LEU A 393 -6.95 15.45 15.13
C LEU A 393 -7.27 16.29 16.37
N GLN A 394 -7.60 15.64 17.50
CA GLN A 394 -7.79 16.31 18.78
C GLN A 394 -6.54 17.09 19.21
N ASN A 395 -5.36 16.48 19.09
CA ASN A 395 -4.10 17.12 19.47
C ASN A 395 -3.70 18.26 18.53
N ASN A 396 -4.27 18.31 17.32
CA ASN A 396 -4.03 19.31 16.30
C ASN A 396 -5.16 20.36 16.21
N GLY A 397 -5.87 20.60 17.32
CA GLY A 397 -6.91 21.64 17.40
C GLY A 397 -8.24 21.27 16.74
N GLY A 398 -8.43 20.02 16.31
CA GLY A 398 -9.63 19.58 15.59
C GLY A 398 -9.60 19.86 14.09
N GLU A 399 -8.47 20.34 13.56
CA GLU A 399 -8.33 20.77 12.17
C GLU A 399 -7.43 19.81 11.37
N ASP A 400 -7.83 19.58 10.11
CA ASP A 400 -7.09 18.85 9.08
C ASP A 400 -7.22 19.62 7.76
N ILE A 401 -6.46 19.24 6.74
CA ILE A 401 -6.48 19.92 5.44
C ILE A 401 -7.86 19.74 4.78
N GLU A 402 -8.49 20.83 4.38
CA GLU A 402 -9.73 20.78 3.59
C GLU A 402 -9.47 20.20 2.20
N VAL A 403 -10.44 19.47 1.64
CA VAL A 403 -10.35 18.91 0.30
C VAL A 403 -11.36 19.60 -0.63
N PRO A 404 -10.90 20.51 -1.50
CA PRO A 404 -11.80 21.26 -2.39
C PRO A 404 -12.69 20.38 -3.26
N GLY A 405 -13.98 20.70 -3.35
CA GLY A 405 -14.99 19.89 -4.05
C GLY A 405 -15.52 18.71 -3.25
N PHE A 406 -15.00 18.47 -2.04
CA PHE A 406 -15.42 17.43 -1.11
C PHE A 406 -15.77 17.96 0.28
N GLU A 407 -16.06 19.27 0.39
CA GLU A 407 -16.38 19.97 1.64
C GLU A 407 -17.64 19.42 2.34
N LYS A 408 -18.48 18.69 1.61
CA LYS A 408 -19.65 17.99 2.17
C LYS A 408 -19.28 16.80 3.07
N PHE A 409 -18.06 16.30 2.99
CA PHE A 409 -17.58 15.20 3.81
C PHE A 409 -16.77 15.70 4.99
N THR A 410 -17.04 15.14 6.18
CA THR A 410 -16.20 15.40 7.35
C THR A 410 -14.84 14.70 7.19
N ASN A 411 -13.83 15.13 7.94
CA ASN A 411 -12.53 14.46 7.91
C ASN A 411 -12.62 12.98 8.36
N GLU A 412 -13.52 12.66 9.28
CA GLU A 412 -13.80 11.26 9.68
C GLU A 412 -14.39 10.44 8.52
N GLN A 413 -15.34 11.03 7.76
CA GLN A 413 -15.87 10.40 6.54
C GLN A 413 -14.79 10.24 5.47
N LEU A 414 -13.89 11.21 5.29
CA LEU A 414 -12.76 11.13 4.38
C LEU A 414 -11.79 9.99 4.76
N LEU A 415 -11.57 9.75 6.06
CA LEU A 415 -10.79 8.60 6.53
C LEU A 415 -11.41 7.29 6.09
N PHE A 416 -12.71 7.10 6.31
CA PHE A 416 -13.40 5.88 5.88
C PHE A 416 -13.44 5.73 4.37
N ILE A 417 -13.63 6.83 3.62
CA ILE A 417 -13.52 6.84 2.16
C ILE A 417 -12.14 6.34 1.73
N SER A 418 -11.07 6.84 2.36
CA SER A 418 -9.70 6.40 2.05
C SER A 418 -9.46 4.93 2.40
N PHE A 419 -10.05 4.44 3.50
CA PHE A 419 -10.04 3.02 3.84
C PHE A 419 -10.74 2.16 2.79
N GLY A 420 -11.89 2.58 2.29
CA GLY A 420 -12.55 1.88 1.18
C GLY A 420 -11.69 1.89 -0.09
N ARG A 421 -11.11 3.06 -0.40
CA ARG A 421 -10.21 3.23 -1.54
C ARG A 421 -9.02 2.29 -1.50
N LYS A 422 -8.47 1.97 -0.32
CA LYS A 422 -7.36 1.00 -0.15
C LYS A 422 -7.60 -0.33 -0.86
N PHE A 423 -8.84 -0.77 -0.97
CA PHE A 423 -9.19 -2.07 -1.52
C PHE A 423 -9.64 -2.04 -2.97
N CYS A 424 -9.71 -0.88 -3.64
CA CYS A 424 -10.20 -0.85 -5.02
C CYS A 424 -9.41 -1.79 -5.93
N GLU A 425 -10.15 -2.72 -6.52
CA GLU A 425 -9.65 -3.77 -7.38
C GLU A 425 -10.65 -4.03 -8.50
N TYR A 426 -10.12 -4.26 -9.70
CA TYR A 426 -10.86 -4.84 -10.81
C TYR A 426 -10.25 -6.20 -11.12
N SER A 427 -11.03 -7.26 -10.93
CA SER A 427 -10.60 -8.63 -11.19
C SER A 427 -11.56 -9.34 -12.13
N SER A 428 -11.00 -10.02 -13.12
CA SER A 428 -11.75 -10.94 -13.98
C SER A 428 -12.34 -12.09 -13.16
N LYS A 429 -13.50 -12.61 -13.61
CA LYS A 429 -14.23 -13.65 -12.89
C LYS A 429 -13.36 -14.87 -12.57
N ASP A 430 -12.55 -15.33 -13.52
CA ASP A 430 -11.66 -16.47 -13.35
C ASP A 430 -10.56 -16.23 -12.29
N ARG A 431 -10.05 -14.99 -12.18
CA ARG A 431 -9.12 -14.62 -11.10
C ARG A 431 -9.79 -14.56 -9.74
N LEU A 432 -11.02 -14.05 -9.66
CA LEU A 432 -11.79 -14.06 -8.40
C LEU A 432 -12.07 -15.50 -7.94
N GLU A 433 -12.44 -16.40 -8.86
CA GLU A 433 -12.64 -17.82 -8.54
C GLU A 433 -11.37 -18.51 -8.05
N GLU A 434 -10.20 -18.16 -8.61
CA GLU A 434 -8.89 -18.63 -8.14
C GLU A 434 -8.59 -18.08 -6.74
N GLN A 435 -8.68 -16.76 -6.56
CA GLN A 435 -8.42 -16.08 -5.30
C GLN A 435 -9.23 -16.68 -4.15
N ILE A 436 -10.55 -16.82 -4.31
CA ILE A 436 -11.43 -17.32 -3.24
C ILE A 436 -11.04 -18.75 -2.78
N LYS A 437 -10.38 -19.53 -3.64
CA LYS A 437 -9.97 -20.91 -3.31
C LYS A 437 -8.60 -20.99 -2.67
N THR A 438 -7.69 -20.07 -2.96
CA THR A 438 -6.27 -20.22 -2.63
C THR A 438 -5.69 -19.09 -1.79
N ASP A 439 -6.27 -17.89 -1.85
CA ASP A 439 -5.78 -16.71 -1.16
C ASP A 439 -6.33 -16.67 0.29
N GLU A 440 -5.49 -16.28 1.23
CA GLU A 440 -5.87 -16.02 2.63
C GLU A 440 -6.63 -14.69 2.77
N HIS A 441 -6.58 -13.83 1.75
CA HIS A 441 -7.34 -12.59 1.73
C HIS A 441 -8.72 -12.81 1.13
N THR A 442 -9.75 -12.37 1.88
CA THR A 442 -11.11 -12.20 1.38
C THR A 442 -11.11 -11.26 0.14
N PRO A 443 -12.00 -11.42 -0.86
CA PRO A 443 -12.12 -10.45 -1.95
C PRO A 443 -12.41 -9.02 -1.48
N SER A 444 -11.87 -8.03 -2.20
CA SER A 444 -11.84 -6.62 -1.80
C SER A 444 -13.20 -6.03 -1.37
N GLU A 445 -14.26 -6.28 -2.14
CA GLU A 445 -15.60 -5.76 -1.82
C GLU A 445 -16.08 -6.20 -0.44
N ILE A 446 -15.84 -7.46 -0.08
CA ILE A 446 -16.24 -8.03 1.20
C ILE A 446 -15.32 -7.55 2.31
N ARG A 447 -14.00 -7.47 2.08
CA ARG A 447 -13.03 -6.89 3.06
C ARG A 447 -13.47 -5.50 3.50
N THR A 448 -13.75 -4.63 2.54
CA THR A 448 -14.19 -3.25 2.80
C THR A 448 -15.53 -3.22 3.54
N ASN A 449 -16.55 -3.85 2.98
CA ASN A 449 -17.92 -3.70 3.49
C ASN A 449 -18.08 -4.34 4.86
N VAL A 450 -17.55 -5.55 5.07
CA VAL A 450 -17.72 -6.27 6.35
C VAL A 450 -16.93 -5.57 7.47
N ALA A 451 -15.67 -5.17 7.21
CA ALA A 451 -14.87 -4.48 8.23
C ALA A 451 -15.51 -3.15 8.67
N LEU A 452 -16.02 -2.35 7.73
CA LEU A 452 -16.74 -1.11 8.04
C LEU A 452 -18.08 -1.37 8.74
N SER A 453 -18.82 -2.40 8.31
CA SER A 453 -20.11 -2.76 8.93
C SER A 453 -19.97 -3.20 10.40
N ASN A 454 -18.82 -3.75 10.78
CA ASN A 454 -18.48 -4.08 12.16
C ASN A 454 -18.11 -2.87 13.02
N TYR A 455 -17.85 -1.71 12.41
CA TYR A 455 -17.28 -0.58 13.12
C TYR A 455 -18.33 0.51 13.38
N LYS A 456 -18.81 0.61 14.62
CA LYS A 456 -19.86 1.59 14.98
C LYS A 456 -19.53 3.04 14.58
N PRO A 457 -18.31 3.58 14.80
CA PRO A 457 -17.98 4.94 14.38
C PRO A 457 -18.19 5.20 12.89
N PHE A 458 -17.98 4.18 12.03
CA PHE A 458 -18.31 4.30 10.61
C PHE A 458 -19.82 4.48 10.38
N SER A 459 -20.65 3.62 11.00
CA SER A 459 -22.10 3.71 10.86
C SER A 459 -22.64 5.04 11.40
N ASP A 460 -22.05 5.58 12.46
CA ASP A 460 -22.38 6.90 13.01
C ASP A 460 -21.97 8.02 12.03
N ALA A 461 -20.73 7.99 11.52
CA ALA A 461 -20.21 9.01 10.60
C ALA A 461 -21.03 9.16 9.31
N PHE A 462 -21.58 8.05 8.79
CA PHE A 462 -22.44 8.06 7.60
C PHE A 462 -23.94 8.02 7.90
N ASN A 463 -24.33 8.08 9.18
CA ASN A 463 -25.72 7.98 9.63
C ASN A 463 -26.46 6.76 9.05
N CYS A 464 -25.81 5.61 9.03
CA CYS A 464 -26.40 4.39 8.47
C CYS A 464 -27.51 3.84 9.38
N PRO A 465 -28.74 3.62 8.85
CA PRO A 465 -29.83 3.08 9.64
C PRO A 465 -29.49 1.72 10.25
N VAL A 466 -29.94 1.46 11.47
CA VAL A 466 -29.83 0.13 12.09
C VAL A 466 -30.46 -0.90 11.17
N ASN A 467 -29.83 -2.06 11.02
CA ASN A 467 -30.21 -3.15 10.10
C ASN A 467 -30.05 -2.84 8.60
N SER A 468 -29.42 -1.72 8.24
CA SER A 468 -28.89 -1.55 6.89
C SER A 468 -27.70 -2.50 6.68
N LYS A 469 -27.35 -2.76 5.40
CA LYS A 469 -26.25 -3.68 5.06
C LYS A 469 -24.93 -3.28 5.72
N MET A 470 -24.70 -1.98 5.88
CA MET A 470 -23.49 -1.40 6.45
C MET A 470 -23.64 -1.03 7.94
N ASN A 471 -24.75 -1.38 8.58
CA ASN A 471 -24.95 -1.25 10.03
C ASN A 471 -25.80 -2.42 10.58
N PRO A 472 -25.27 -3.66 10.55
CA PRO A 472 -25.90 -4.80 11.20
C PRO A 472 -25.96 -4.59 12.72
N GLU A 473 -26.99 -5.14 13.36
CA GLU A 473 -27.14 -5.15 14.82
C GLU A 473 -26.01 -5.93 15.48
N ASP A 474 -25.73 -7.14 14.99
CA ASP A 474 -24.62 -7.97 15.44
C ASP A 474 -23.32 -7.56 14.72
N LYS A 475 -22.37 -7.01 15.48
CA LYS A 475 -21.04 -6.61 15.01
C LYS A 475 -19.95 -7.47 15.64
N CYS A 476 -19.04 -7.99 14.82
CA CYS A 476 -17.87 -8.71 15.29
C CYS A 476 -16.74 -7.73 15.63
N GLU A 477 -16.40 -7.57 16.91
CA GLU A 477 -15.29 -6.73 17.35
C GLU A 477 -14.41 -7.44 18.39
N LEU A 478 -13.13 -7.68 18.06
CA LEU A 478 -12.14 -8.17 19.04
C LEU A 478 -11.65 -7.06 19.95
N TRP A 479 -11.29 -5.91 19.37
CA TRP A 479 -10.61 -4.82 20.08
C TRP A 479 -11.56 -3.71 20.57
N LYS A 480 -12.74 -4.05 21.11
CA LYS A 480 -13.75 -3.10 21.68
C LYS A 480 -13.46 -2.60 23.11
N ILE A 481 -13.63 -1.30 23.37
CA ILE A 481 -13.63 -0.75 24.74
C ILE A 481 -14.93 -1.15 25.43
N GLN A 482 -14.86 -1.75 26.62
CA GLN A 482 -16.07 -2.23 27.32
C GLN A 482 -16.97 -1.11 27.86
N ASN A 483 -16.44 0.12 27.98
CA ASN A 483 -17.12 1.25 28.63
C ASN A 483 -17.71 2.31 27.69
N GLN A 484 -17.95 1.98 26.41
CA GLN A 484 -18.78 2.82 25.54
C GLN A 484 -20.18 2.19 25.42
N PHE A 485 -21.06 2.60 26.35
CA PHE A 485 -22.50 2.43 26.25
C PHE A 485 -23.10 3.62 25.49
#